data_AF-A0A7Y5CRZ4-F1
#
_entry.id   AF-A0A7Y5CRZ4-F1
#
_cell.length_a   1.000
_cell.length_b   1.000
_cell.length_c   1.000
_cell.angle_alpha   90.00
_cell.angle_beta   90.00
_cell.angle_gamma   90.00
#
_symmetry.space_group_name_H-M   'P 1'
#
loop_
_entity.id
_entity.type
_entity.pdbx_description
1 polymer ?
#
loop_
_entity_poly.entity_id
_entity_poly.type
_entity_poly.pdbx_seq_one_letter_code
_entity_poly.pdbx_strand_id
1 'polypeptide(L)'
;MAFTARSGHGWSQLDVDGNLHVVGTRSREHDQYGWIQYRFLNVQQQQWNAVEDVEPDQLDLDTWPSLAVDPEKNVRVFWSEAAKIQYRFKVGGSWGSINDLVATANSNVAPVVTADVDGNVHVVWTDTRHSNDEIYYRKYDLAPKAPKNLAQTATTGQHPHLVWDANTEVDLQQYRVFRNDTQIAITVNTSYTDENWIIGQGLTLTYKVKAEDAIGQLSAYSNAVAVTGTGGSEKRLADSNNHESGLEPFALIGNFPKRSIIVFLEKVMCFSQFTISKANKSQSWWRVINVRENTECFGTLCQQDQDSISTV
;
A
#
# COMPACT_ATOMS: atom_id res chain seq x y z
N MET A 1 41.69 -16.40 5.63
CA MET A 1 40.72 -17.52 5.60
C MET A 1 40.00 -17.41 4.28
N ALA A 2 40.37 -18.26 3.32
CA ALA A 2 39.75 -18.31 2.00
C ALA A 2 38.45 -19.11 2.11
N PHE A 3 37.45 -18.80 1.26
CA PHE A 3 36.42 -19.77 0.92
C PHE A 3 37.14 -20.95 0.24
N THR A 4 37.50 -21.99 0.99
CA THR A 4 38.16 -23.16 0.43
C THR A 4 37.13 -24.00 -0.27
N ALA A 5 37.18 -24.00 -1.59
CA ALA A 5 36.32 -24.84 -2.41
C ALA A 5 37.20 -25.72 -3.31
N ARG A 6 37.13 -27.04 -3.13
CA ARG A 6 37.71 -27.98 -4.10
C ARG A 6 36.85 -28.08 -5.38
N SER A 7 35.62 -27.55 -5.36
CA SER A 7 34.65 -27.54 -6.47
C SER A 7 33.61 -26.40 -6.40
N GLY A 8 33.73 -25.48 -5.44
CA GLY A 8 32.60 -24.61 -5.07
C GLY A 8 32.44 -23.38 -5.94
N HIS A 9 31.18 -23.13 -6.29
CA HIS A 9 30.72 -21.91 -6.91
C HIS A 9 30.63 -20.82 -5.84
N GLY A 10 31.12 -19.63 -6.18
CA GLY A 10 31.02 -18.44 -5.36
C GLY A 10 30.58 -17.27 -6.21
N TRP A 11 29.93 -16.31 -5.57
CA TRP A 11 29.45 -15.09 -6.22
C TRP A 11 29.83 -13.87 -5.39
N SER A 12 30.04 -12.75 -6.05
CA SER A 12 30.36 -11.50 -5.38
C SER A 12 29.75 -10.31 -6.09
N GLN A 13 29.38 -9.30 -5.31
CA GLN A 13 28.88 -8.02 -5.82
C GLN A 13 29.33 -6.88 -4.90
N LEU A 14 29.48 -5.68 -5.47
CA LEU A 14 29.65 -4.45 -4.71
C LEU A 14 28.30 -3.85 -4.33
N ASP A 15 28.22 -3.24 -3.14
CA ASP A 15 27.13 -2.34 -2.78
C ASP A 15 27.41 -0.89 -3.22
N VAL A 16 26.48 0.01 -2.94
CA VAL A 16 26.57 1.45 -3.27
C VAL A 16 27.71 2.18 -2.53
N ASP A 17 28.19 1.65 -1.40
CA ASP A 17 29.33 2.19 -0.66
C ASP A 17 30.67 1.61 -1.15
N GLY A 18 30.62 0.63 -2.06
CA GLY A 18 31.79 -0.10 -2.54
C GLY A 18 32.22 -1.27 -1.64
N ASN A 19 31.40 -1.67 -0.66
CA ASN A 19 31.66 -2.87 0.13
C ASN A 19 31.53 -4.12 -0.76
N LEU A 20 32.41 -5.10 -0.56
CA LEU A 20 32.39 -6.34 -1.34
C LEU A 20 31.60 -7.42 -0.58
N HIS A 21 30.46 -7.80 -1.12
CA HIS A 21 29.65 -8.91 -0.64
C HIS A 21 30.06 -10.20 -1.35
N VAL A 22 30.19 -11.29 -0.60
CA VAL A 22 30.58 -12.60 -1.12
C VAL A 22 29.67 -13.68 -0.53
N VAL A 23 29.24 -14.58 -1.40
CA VAL A 23 28.60 -15.84 -1.02
C VAL A 23 29.38 -16.99 -1.63
N GLY A 24 29.45 -18.10 -0.91
CA GLY A 24 30.06 -19.32 -1.42
C GLY A 24 29.55 -20.54 -0.67
N THR A 25 29.80 -21.70 -1.26
CA THR A 25 29.59 -22.98 -0.60
C THR A 25 30.80 -23.30 0.28
N ARG A 26 30.55 -23.80 1.49
CA ARG A 26 31.60 -24.35 2.35
C ARG A 26 31.41 -25.85 2.49
N SER A 27 32.38 -26.64 2.02
CA SER A 27 32.40 -28.08 2.24
C SER A 27 33.09 -28.45 3.55
N ARG A 28 32.67 -29.54 4.20
CA ARG A 28 33.51 -30.21 5.21
C ARG A 28 34.77 -30.76 4.53
N GLU A 29 35.92 -30.64 5.19
CA GLU A 29 37.12 -31.32 4.76
C GLU A 29 36.81 -32.83 4.74
N HIS A 30 36.68 -33.42 3.54
CA HIS A 30 36.42 -34.83 3.20
C HIS A 30 35.05 -35.20 2.58
N ASP A 31 34.03 -34.35 2.63
CA ASP A 31 32.71 -34.64 2.04
C ASP A 31 32.44 -33.75 0.82
N GLN A 32 31.73 -34.26 -0.21
CA GLN A 32 31.41 -33.53 -1.46
C GLN A 32 30.33 -32.44 -1.27
N TYR A 33 30.05 -32.08 -0.03
CA TYR A 33 28.79 -31.50 0.40
C TYR A 33 29.04 -30.31 1.32
N GLY A 34 28.23 -29.27 1.16
CA GLY A 34 28.43 -28.00 1.85
C GLY A 34 27.18 -27.15 1.92
N TRP A 35 27.20 -26.16 2.81
CA TRP A 35 26.12 -25.19 3.02
C TRP A 35 26.52 -23.80 2.56
N ILE A 36 25.54 -22.91 2.41
CA ILE A 36 25.74 -21.55 1.91
C ILE A 36 26.20 -20.59 3.02
N GLN A 37 27.32 -19.92 2.78
CA GLN A 37 27.87 -18.91 3.68
C GLN A 37 27.99 -17.55 3.03
N TYR A 38 27.79 -16.51 3.83
CA TYR A 38 27.87 -15.11 3.42
C TYR A 38 28.89 -14.35 4.27
N ARG A 39 29.57 -13.40 3.62
CA ARG A 39 30.45 -12.43 4.27
C ARG A 39 30.51 -11.15 3.43
N PHE A 40 30.83 -10.02 4.04
CA PHE A 40 31.16 -8.79 3.33
C PHE A 40 32.39 -8.10 3.90
N LEU A 41 33.12 -7.43 3.02
CA LEU A 41 34.25 -6.56 3.35
C LEU A 41 33.72 -5.13 3.47
N ASN A 42 33.75 -4.59 4.68
CA ASN A 42 33.59 -3.16 4.87
C ASN A 42 34.87 -2.47 4.39
N VAL A 43 34.79 -1.77 3.26
CA VAL A 43 35.98 -1.15 2.64
C VAL A 43 36.49 0.05 3.42
N GLN A 44 35.63 0.75 4.17
CA GLN A 44 36.06 1.88 5.01
C GLN A 44 36.86 1.40 6.22
N GLN A 45 36.45 0.28 6.80
CA GLN A 45 37.10 -0.32 7.97
C GLN A 45 38.24 -1.28 7.57
N GLN A 46 38.34 -1.64 6.27
CA GLN A 46 39.24 -2.68 5.77
C GLN A 46 39.07 -4.00 6.55
N GLN A 47 37.83 -4.28 6.96
CA GLN A 47 37.49 -5.40 7.83
C GLN A 47 36.34 -6.18 7.25
N TRP A 48 36.50 -7.49 7.29
CA TRP A 48 35.44 -8.41 6.97
C TRP A 48 34.57 -8.67 8.21
N ASN A 49 33.25 -8.77 8.04
CA ASN A 49 32.35 -9.18 9.13
C ASN A 49 32.60 -10.63 9.57
N ALA A 50 31.89 -11.08 10.62
CA ALA A 50 31.84 -12.51 10.93
C ALA A 50 31.24 -13.29 9.74
N VAL A 51 31.65 -14.54 9.57
CA VAL A 51 30.99 -15.43 8.61
C VAL A 51 29.57 -15.70 9.10
N GLU A 52 28.61 -15.60 8.20
CA GLU A 52 27.21 -15.86 8.51
C GLU A 52 26.70 -17.04 7.68
N ASP A 53 25.97 -17.95 8.31
CA ASP A 53 25.32 -19.05 7.60
C ASP A 53 24.00 -18.54 6.99
N VAL A 54 23.91 -18.59 5.66
CA VAL A 54 22.70 -18.23 4.91
C VAL A 54 21.67 -19.33 5.07
N GLU A 55 22.11 -20.57 5.13
CA GLU A 55 21.27 -21.73 5.41
C GLU A 55 21.73 -22.37 6.73
N PRO A 56 20.84 -22.46 7.74
CA PRO A 56 21.19 -23.07 9.02
C PRO A 56 21.04 -24.59 9.01
N ASP A 57 20.39 -25.17 8.00
CA ASP A 57 20.28 -26.62 7.86
C ASP A 57 21.58 -27.18 7.24
N GLN A 58 21.99 -28.35 7.71
CA GLN A 58 23.26 -29.00 7.33
C GLN A 58 22.99 -30.25 6.50
N LEU A 59 21.87 -30.29 5.76
CA LEU A 59 21.51 -31.42 4.90
C LEU A 59 22.35 -31.50 3.62
N ASP A 60 23.29 -30.55 3.44
CA ASP A 60 24.54 -30.79 2.71
C ASP A 60 24.34 -30.91 1.17
N LEU A 61 23.26 -30.34 0.61
CA LEU A 61 22.95 -30.39 -0.83
C LEU A 61 23.01 -29.03 -1.54
N ASP A 62 23.57 -28.00 -0.90
CA ASP A 62 23.50 -26.64 -1.39
C ASP A 62 24.62 -26.30 -2.37
N THR A 63 24.21 -25.81 -3.53
CA THR A 63 25.11 -25.60 -4.66
C THR A 63 24.75 -24.35 -5.45
N TRP A 64 25.70 -23.85 -6.24
CA TRP A 64 25.54 -22.69 -7.10
C TRP A 64 24.92 -21.45 -6.44
N PRO A 65 25.48 -20.93 -5.34
CA PRO A 65 24.96 -19.71 -4.75
C PRO A 65 25.24 -18.51 -5.65
N SER A 66 24.26 -17.62 -5.73
CA SER A 66 24.42 -16.27 -6.26
C SER A 66 23.83 -15.27 -5.29
N LEU A 67 24.34 -14.04 -5.32
CA LEU A 67 23.80 -12.95 -4.51
C LEU A 67 23.51 -11.71 -5.34
N ALA A 68 22.51 -10.96 -4.90
CA ALA A 68 22.26 -9.60 -5.33
C ALA A 68 22.23 -8.65 -4.13
N VAL A 69 22.78 -7.46 -4.30
CA VAL A 69 22.69 -6.36 -3.33
C VAL A 69 21.95 -5.20 -3.98
N ASP A 70 20.90 -4.71 -3.32
CA ASP A 70 20.13 -3.54 -3.76
C ASP A 70 20.73 -2.22 -3.22
N PRO A 71 20.30 -1.04 -3.71
CA PRO A 71 20.81 0.25 -3.21
C PRO A 71 20.55 0.51 -1.71
N GLU A 72 19.54 -0.14 -1.13
CA GLU A 72 19.27 -0.15 0.31
C GLU A 72 20.20 -1.09 1.10
N LYS A 73 21.12 -1.79 0.42
CA LYS A 73 22.07 -2.77 0.98
C LYS A 73 21.40 -4.01 1.55
N ASN A 74 20.18 -4.31 1.11
CA ASN A 74 19.59 -5.61 1.38
C ASN A 74 20.29 -6.64 0.50
N VAL A 75 20.55 -7.81 1.08
CA VAL A 75 21.22 -8.91 0.38
C VAL A 75 20.20 -9.99 0.10
N ARG A 76 20.20 -10.48 -1.13
CA ARG A 76 19.38 -11.63 -1.53
C ARG A 76 20.30 -12.72 -2.02
N VAL A 77 20.19 -13.91 -1.44
CA VAL A 77 20.99 -15.06 -1.82
C VAL A 77 20.08 -16.12 -2.38
N PHE A 78 20.43 -16.65 -3.53
CA PHE A 78 19.77 -17.76 -4.20
C PHE A 78 20.74 -18.92 -4.30
N TRP A 79 20.24 -20.15 -4.19
CA TRP A 79 21.04 -21.35 -4.36
C TRP A 79 20.17 -22.49 -4.88
N SER A 80 20.84 -23.55 -5.30
CA SER A 80 20.21 -24.81 -5.67
C SER A 80 20.32 -25.81 -4.54
N GLU A 81 19.21 -26.42 -4.16
CA GLU A 81 19.17 -27.52 -3.20
C GLU A 81 18.32 -28.65 -3.82
N ALA A 82 18.90 -29.84 -4.00
CA ALA A 82 18.16 -31.03 -4.47
C ALA A 82 17.23 -30.77 -5.68
N ALA A 83 17.76 -30.09 -6.71
CA ALA A 83 17.04 -29.70 -7.93
C ALA A 83 15.90 -28.66 -7.75
N LYS A 84 15.81 -28.00 -6.60
CA LYS A 84 15.00 -26.80 -6.36
C LYS A 84 15.87 -25.56 -6.46
N ILE A 85 15.23 -24.41 -6.61
CA ILE A 85 15.88 -23.12 -6.37
C ILE A 85 15.27 -22.51 -5.11
N GLN A 86 16.12 -22.16 -4.16
CA GLN A 86 15.76 -21.54 -2.90
C GLN A 86 16.41 -20.17 -2.78
N TYR A 87 15.88 -19.39 -1.85
CA TYR A 87 16.44 -18.09 -1.53
C TYR A 87 16.19 -17.65 -0.09
N ARG A 88 17.03 -16.71 0.35
CA ARG A 88 16.92 -16.04 1.63
C ARG A 88 17.30 -14.58 1.50
N PHE A 89 16.63 -13.74 2.28
CA PHE A 89 16.84 -12.30 2.28
C PHE A 89 17.45 -11.84 3.59
N LYS A 90 18.38 -10.89 3.51
CA LYS A 90 18.92 -10.15 4.64
C LYS A 90 18.49 -8.69 4.51
N VAL A 91 17.62 -8.26 5.43
CA VAL A 91 17.08 -6.89 5.48
C VAL A 91 17.43 -6.29 6.83
N GLY A 92 17.97 -5.06 6.84
CA GLY A 92 18.37 -4.39 8.08
C GLY A 92 19.41 -5.17 8.90
N GLY A 93 20.24 -6.00 8.24
CA GLY A 93 21.28 -6.80 8.89
C GLY A 93 20.84 -8.19 9.38
N SER A 94 19.56 -8.56 9.27
CA SER A 94 19.04 -9.85 9.76
C SER A 94 18.52 -10.72 8.63
N TRP A 95 18.82 -12.02 8.68
CA TRP A 95 18.28 -13.00 7.74
C TRP A 95 16.82 -13.35 8.06
N GLY A 96 15.97 -13.39 7.02
CA GLY A 96 14.59 -13.86 7.10
C GLY A 96 14.48 -15.39 7.11
N SER A 97 13.31 -15.90 6.73
CA SER A 97 13.08 -17.34 6.49
C SER A 97 13.62 -17.78 5.14
N ILE A 98 13.89 -19.08 4.98
CA ILE A 98 14.16 -19.71 3.68
C ILE A 98 12.85 -19.82 2.90
N ASN A 99 12.91 -19.59 1.60
CA ASN A 99 11.77 -19.67 0.70
C ASN A 99 12.15 -20.44 -0.58
N ASP A 100 11.17 -21.13 -1.17
CA ASP A 100 11.33 -21.77 -2.48
C ASP A 100 11.01 -20.78 -3.61
N LEU A 101 11.95 -20.55 -4.53
CA LEU A 101 11.69 -19.92 -5.83
C LEU A 101 10.97 -20.93 -6.75
N VAL A 102 11.52 -22.14 -6.82
CA VAL A 102 10.97 -23.26 -7.58
C VAL A 102 10.93 -24.49 -6.66
N ALA A 103 9.73 -24.90 -6.27
CA ALA A 103 9.53 -26.01 -5.34
C ALA A 103 9.62 -27.40 -6.00
N THR A 104 9.48 -27.48 -7.34
CA THR A 104 9.50 -28.74 -8.09
C THR A 104 10.93 -29.12 -8.48
N ALA A 105 11.36 -30.32 -8.08
CA ALA A 105 12.69 -30.85 -8.37
C ALA A 105 12.86 -31.32 -9.84
N ASN A 106 13.00 -30.38 -10.78
CA ASN A 106 13.14 -30.64 -12.23
C ASN A 106 14.58 -30.40 -12.73
N SER A 107 15.57 -30.84 -11.97
CA SER A 107 17.01 -30.53 -12.16
C SER A 107 17.30 -29.03 -12.30
N ASN A 108 16.65 -28.18 -11.49
CA ASN A 108 16.92 -26.74 -11.51
C ASN A 108 18.30 -26.44 -10.93
N VAL A 109 19.14 -25.72 -11.67
CA VAL A 109 20.52 -25.42 -11.26
C VAL A 109 20.95 -24.00 -11.65
N ALA A 110 22.00 -23.53 -10.98
CA ALA A 110 22.75 -22.33 -11.33
C ALA A 110 21.90 -21.03 -11.41
N PRO A 111 21.20 -20.65 -10.33
CA PRO A 111 20.51 -19.38 -10.29
C PRO A 111 21.52 -18.24 -10.40
N VAL A 112 21.24 -17.27 -11.26
CA VAL A 112 21.95 -15.99 -11.34
C VAL A 112 20.96 -14.89 -11.04
N VAL A 113 21.34 -13.97 -10.15
CA VAL A 113 20.47 -12.91 -9.68
C VAL A 113 21.11 -11.54 -9.83
N THR A 114 20.29 -10.54 -10.16
CA THR A 114 20.64 -9.12 -10.05
C THR A 114 19.48 -8.35 -9.41
N ALA A 115 19.81 -7.24 -8.75
CA ALA A 115 18.84 -6.24 -8.32
C ALA A 115 18.92 -5.02 -9.23
N ASP A 116 17.79 -4.36 -9.49
CA ASP A 116 17.77 -3.05 -10.15
C ASP A 116 17.88 -1.90 -9.12
N VAL A 117 17.85 -0.66 -9.61
CA VAL A 117 17.95 0.56 -8.79
C VAL A 117 16.73 0.76 -7.87
N ASP A 118 15.60 0.13 -8.21
CA ASP A 118 14.36 0.22 -7.45
C ASP A 118 14.29 -0.88 -6.37
N GLY A 119 15.18 -1.87 -6.46
CA GLY A 119 15.28 -3.00 -5.54
C GLY A 119 14.51 -4.23 -6.02
N ASN A 120 13.97 -4.22 -7.25
CA ASN A 120 13.39 -5.40 -7.87
C ASN A 120 14.46 -6.43 -8.17
N VAL A 121 14.07 -7.70 -8.24
CA VAL A 121 15.00 -8.81 -8.44
C VAL A 121 14.72 -9.47 -9.76
N HIS A 122 15.78 -9.71 -10.52
CA HIS A 122 15.76 -10.49 -11.74
C HIS A 122 16.57 -11.76 -11.48
N VAL A 123 15.91 -12.91 -11.54
CA VAL A 123 16.56 -14.22 -11.37
C VAL A 123 16.41 -15.00 -12.66
N VAL A 124 17.52 -15.55 -13.15
CA VAL A 124 17.54 -16.53 -14.22
C VAL A 124 18.14 -17.85 -13.72
N TRP A 125 17.68 -18.98 -14.25
CA TRP A 125 18.21 -20.29 -13.88
C TRP A 125 18.04 -21.29 -15.03
N THR A 126 18.77 -22.40 -14.97
CA THR A 126 18.59 -23.52 -15.89
C THR A 126 17.59 -24.51 -15.31
N ASP A 127 16.69 -25.02 -16.15
CA ASP A 127 15.62 -25.93 -15.78
C ASP A 127 15.37 -26.95 -16.88
N THR A 128 15.08 -28.20 -16.51
CA THR A 128 14.87 -29.30 -17.47
C THR A 128 13.44 -29.79 -17.56
N ARG A 129 12.46 -29.05 -17.01
CA ARG A 129 11.06 -29.47 -16.96
C ARG A 129 10.43 -29.77 -18.33
N HIS A 130 11.03 -29.31 -19.43
CA HIS A 130 10.62 -29.66 -20.80
C HIS A 130 11.68 -30.47 -21.57
N SER A 131 12.41 -31.33 -20.85
CA SER A 131 13.32 -32.35 -21.39
C SER A 131 14.62 -31.84 -22.04
N ASN A 132 14.86 -30.53 -22.02
CA ASN A 132 16.12 -29.89 -22.43
C ASN A 132 16.52 -28.86 -21.37
N ASP A 133 17.80 -28.49 -21.33
CA ASP A 133 18.27 -27.37 -20.52
C ASP A 133 17.73 -26.04 -21.10
N GLU A 134 16.76 -25.45 -20.42
CA GLU A 134 16.15 -24.18 -20.79
C GLU A 134 16.48 -23.10 -19.77
N ILE A 135 16.59 -21.85 -20.23
CA ILE A 135 16.78 -20.70 -19.36
C ILE A 135 15.42 -20.14 -18.97
N TYR A 136 15.13 -20.19 -17.68
CA TYR A 136 13.96 -19.57 -17.08
C TYR A 136 14.30 -18.24 -16.46
N TYR A 137 13.29 -17.40 -16.33
CA TYR A 137 13.39 -16.07 -15.76
C TYR A 137 12.21 -15.79 -14.85
N ARG A 138 12.47 -15.11 -13.73
CA ARG A 138 11.45 -14.53 -12.86
C ARG A 138 11.88 -13.15 -12.38
N LYS A 139 10.97 -12.19 -12.51
CA LYS A 139 11.06 -10.89 -11.83
C LYS A 139 10.31 -10.96 -10.51
N TYR A 140 10.91 -10.45 -9.45
CA TYR A 140 10.20 -10.05 -8.24
C TYR A 140 10.09 -8.54 -8.22
N ASP A 141 8.88 -8.07 -8.46
CA ASP A 141 8.53 -6.65 -8.43
C ASP A 141 8.17 -6.25 -7.00
N LEU A 142 8.91 -5.30 -6.44
CA LEU A 142 8.64 -4.74 -5.13
C LEU A 142 7.66 -3.59 -5.24
N ALA A 143 6.81 -3.45 -4.24
CA ALA A 143 5.99 -2.26 -4.11
C ALA A 143 6.88 -1.01 -3.99
N PRO A 144 6.43 0.15 -4.49
CA PRO A 144 7.17 1.39 -4.36
C PRO A 144 7.54 1.71 -2.91
N LYS A 145 8.63 2.45 -2.73
CA LYS A 145 9.03 2.99 -1.43
C LYS A 145 7.98 3.99 -0.96
N ALA A 146 7.81 4.07 0.35
CA ALA A 146 6.89 5.04 0.94
C ALA A 146 7.32 6.47 0.55
N PRO A 147 6.38 7.33 0.12
CA PRO A 147 6.67 8.74 -0.09
C PRO A 147 7.25 9.36 1.18
N LYS A 148 8.24 10.25 1.03
CA LYS A 148 8.95 10.87 2.14
C LYS A 148 8.62 12.35 2.25
N ASN A 149 8.90 12.92 3.42
CA ASN A 149 8.78 14.35 3.69
C ASN A 149 7.39 14.93 3.39
N LEU A 150 6.34 14.16 3.67
CA LEU A 150 4.98 14.69 3.61
C LEU A 150 4.87 15.86 4.59
N ALA A 151 4.48 17.02 4.08
CA ALA A 151 4.31 18.23 4.84
C ALA A 151 3.02 18.94 4.42
N GLN A 152 2.49 19.74 5.33
CA GLN A 152 1.42 20.69 5.05
C GLN A 152 2.05 22.09 5.04
N THR A 153 1.67 22.92 4.06
CA THR A 153 2.34 24.22 3.80
C THR A 153 1.43 25.43 3.81
N ALA A 154 0.11 25.24 3.81
CA ALA A 154 -0.88 26.31 3.96
C ALA A 154 -0.97 26.83 5.41
N THR A 155 -1.68 27.94 5.63
CA THR A 155 -1.88 28.53 6.96
C THR A 155 -3.35 28.51 7.37
N THR A 156 -3.63 28.91 8.62
CA THR A 156 -5.00 29.09 9.11
C THR A 156 -5.83 29.95 8.15
N GLY A 157 -7.07 29.54 7.91
CA GLY A 157 -7.98 30.16 6.94
C GLY A 157 -7.82 29.66 5.50
N GLN A 158 -6.84 28.80 5.21
CA GLN A 158 -6.64 28.20 3.88
C GLN A 158 -7.00 26.71 3.87
N HIS A 159 -7.13 26.16 2.65
CA HIS A 159 -7.26 24.72 2.45
C HIS A 159 -5.94 24.00 2.76
N PRO A 160 -5.96 22.82 3.41
CA PRO A 160 -4.75 22.01 3.59
C PRO A 160 -4.07 21.71 2.26
N HIS A 161 -2.89 22.29 2.04
CA HIS A 161 -2.02 21.99 0.91
C HIS A 161 -0.92 21.05 1.37
N LEU A 162 -0.90 19.84 0.81
CA LEU A 162 0.03 18.77 1.11
C LEU A 162 1.09 18.68 0.00
N VAL A 163 2.35 18.51 0.40
CA VAL A 163 3.49 18.32 -0.50
C VAL A 163 4.37 17.19 0.03
N TRP A 164 5.03 16.45 -0.86
CA TRP A 164 5.97 15.37 -0.52
C TRP A 164 7.06 15.24 -1.57
N ASP A 165 8.10 14.45 -1.28
CA ASP A 165 9.17 14.20 -2.24
C ASP A 165 8.73 13.22 -3.34
N ALA A 166 9.22 13.43 -4.55
CA ALA A 166 9.02 12.50 -5.66
C ALA A 166 9.67 11.15 -5.34
N ASN A 167 8.94 10.08 -5.68
CA ASN A 167 9.47 8.74 -5.75
C ASN A 167 10.34 8.63 -7.01
N THR A 168 11.37 7.80 -6.97
CA THR A 168 12.36 7.68 -8.06
C THR A 168 12.17 6.42 -8.91
N GLU A 169 11.27 5.55 -8.47
CA GLU A 169 11.00 4.26 -9.09
C GLU A 169 10.44 4.43 -10.51
N VAL A 170 11.01 3.68 -11.45
CA VAL A 170 10.69 3.84 -12.88
C VAL A 170 9.26 3.39 -13.20
N ASP A 171 8.72 2.49 -12.38
CA ASP A 171 7.38 1.93 -12.49
C ASP A 171 6.33 2.66 -11.64
N LEU A 172 6.69 3.77 -10.98
CA LEU A 172 5.73 4.62 -10.25
C LEU A 172 4.64 5.12 -11.20
N GLN A 173 3.38 4.84 -10.85
CA GLN A 173 2.22 5.23 -11.64
C GLN A 173 1.51 6.45 -11.07
N GLN A 174 1.28 6.48 -9.75
CA GLN A 174 0.52 7.53 -9.07
C GLN A 174 0.68 7.51 -7.54
N TYR A 175 0.09 8.50 -6.89
CA TYR A 175 -0.03 8.62 -5.44
C TYR A 175 -1.49 8.54 -4.99
N ARG A 176 -1.71 7.90 -3.84
CA ARG A 176 -2.99 7.85 -3.14
C ARG A 176 -2.91 8.65 -1.86
N VAL A 177 -3.79 9.64 -1.72
CA VAL A 177 -3.84 10.53 -0.55
C VAL A 177 -4.95 10.08 0.39
N PHE A 178 -4.61 9.93 1.67
CA PHE A 178 -5.50 9.46 2.71
C PHE A 178 -5.69 10.53 3.77
N ARG A 179 -6.93 10.70 4.23
CA ARG A 179 -7.32 11.51 5.39
C ARG A 179 -8.05 10.62 6.38
N ASN A 180 -7.54 10.53 7.62
CA ASN A 180 -8.06 9.64 8.66
C ASN A 180 -8.28 8.21 8.13
N ASP A 181 -7.25 7.66 7.47
CA ASP A 181 -7.22 6.32 6.85
C ASP A 181 -8.20 6.09 5.69
N THR A 182 -8.98 7.10 5.31
CA THR A 182 -9.85 7.04 4.13
C THR A 182 -9.14 7.67 2.94
N GLN A 183 -9.05 6.97 1.82
CA GLN A 183 -8.55 7.55 0.58
C GLN A 183 -9.49 8.68 0.13
N ILE A 184 -8.95 9.86 -0.12
CA ILE A 184 -9.70 11.04 -0.58
C ILE A 184 -9.30 11.49 -1.99
N ALA A 185 -8.12 11.09 -2.46
CA ALA A 185 -7.66 11.46 -3.80
C ALA A 185 -6.65 10.47 -4.38
N ILE A 186 -6.51 10.54 -5.70
CA ILE A 186 -5.43 9.95 -6.50
C ILE A 186 -4.81 11.10 -7.30
N THR A 187 -3.48 11.15 -7.40
CA THR A 187 -2.78 12.19 -8.14
C THR A 187 -1.44 11.67 -8.66
N VAL A 188 -0.99 12.16 -9.81
CA VAL A 188 0.37 11.91 -10.32
C VAL A 188 1.36 13.00 -9.86
N ASN A 189 0.85 14.10 -9.29
CA ASN A 189 1.67 15.19 -8.78
C ASN A 189 2.16 14.85 -7.38
N THR A 190 3.27 15.48 -6.97
CA THR A 190 3.82 15.42 -5.60
C THR A 190 3.15 16.40 -4.63
N SER A 191 1.92 16.81 -4.94
CA SER A 191 1.13 17.70 -4.12
C SER A 191 -0.37 17.46 -4.28
N TYR A 192 -1.14 17.86 -3.27
CA TYR A 192 -2.59 17.79 -3.26
C TYR A 192 -3.18 18.85 -2.32
N THR A 193 -4.26 19.50 -2.73
CA THR A 193 -5.02 20.44 -1.88
C THR A 193 -6.37 19.84 -1.52
N ASP A 194 -6.67 19.74 -0.23
CA ASP A 194 -7.96 19.27 0.27
C ASP A 194 -8.98 20.42 0.34
N GLU A 195 -9.66 20.67 -0.77
CA GLU A 195 -10.63 21.77 -0.92
C GLU A 195 -11.87 21.63 -0.02
N ASN A 196 -12.09 20.47 0.58
CA ASN A 196 -13.25 20.22 1.42
C ASN A 196 -13.08 20.70 2.88
N TRP A 197 -11.89 21.20 3.25
CA TRP A 197 -11.56 21.60 4.62
C TRP A 197 -10.80 22.92 4.66
N ILE A 198 -10.95 23.64 5.78
CA ILE A 198 -10.21 24.88 6.07
C ILE A 198 -9.46 24.70 7.39
N ILE A 199 -8.20 25.11 7.40
CA ILE A 199 -7.35 25.08 8.60
C ILE A 199 -7.88 26.09 9.62
N GLY A 200 -8.10 25.64 10.86
CA GLY A 200 -8.77 26.43 11.89
C GLY A 200 -8.79 25.69 13.23
N GLN A 201 -9.47 26.27 14.22
CA GLN A 201 -9.68 25.58 15.50
C GLN A 201 -10.80 24.55 15.36
N GLY A 202 -10.55 23.28 15.66
CA GLY A 202 -11.56 22.25 15.48
C GLY A 202 -11.00 20.83 15.50
N LEU A 203 -11.45 20.03 14.53
CA LEU A 203 -11.08 18.62 14.41
C LEU A 203 -9.66 18.48 13.86
N THR A 204 -8.83 17.66 14.52
CA THR A 204 -7.54 17.27 13.96
C THR A 204 -7.71 16.14 12.95
N LEU A 205 -7.29 16.41 11.72
CA LEU A 205 -7.24 15.49 10.60
C LEU A 205 -5.81 14.97 10.47
N THR A 206 -5.67 13.68 10.16
CA THR A 206 -4.36 13.08 9.86
C THR A 206 -4.27 12.72 8.40
N TYR A 207 -3.26 13.22 7.71
CA TYR A 207 -2.97 12.94 6.31
C TYR A 207 -1.77 12.01 6.16
N LYS A 208 -1.88 11.08 5.20
CA LYS A 208 -0.82 10.16 4.78
C LYS A 208 -0.90 9.94 3.27
N VAL A 209 0.21 9.57 2.65
CA VAL A 209 0.28 9.27 1.22
C VAL A 209 0.88 7.88 1.01
N LYS A 210 0.40 7.17 -0.01
CA LYS A 210 1.06 5.98 -0.56
C LYS A 210 1.41 6.22 -2.03
N ALA A 211 2.52 5.62 -2.47
CA ALA A 211 2.83 5.45 -3.88
C ALA A 211 2.19 4.15 -4.40
N GLU A 212 1.87 4.14 -5.68
CA GLU A 212 1.33 3.00 -6.42
C GLU A 212 2.11 2.83 -7.72
N ASP A 213 2.52 1.59 -8.02
CA ASP A 213 3.20 1.24 -9.27
C ASP A 213 2.21 0.94 -10.42
N ALA A 214 2.74 0.68 -11.61
CA ALA A 214 1.98 0.38 -12.82
C ALA A 214 1.19 -0.95 -12.76
N ILE A 215 1.50 -1.84 -11.82
CA ILE A 215 0.81 -3.11 -11.61
C ILE A 215 -0.11 -3.11 -10.37
N GLY A 216 -0.24 -1.96 -9.70
CA GLY A 216 -1.15 -1.71 -8.59
C GLY A 216 -0.63 -2.08 -7.20
N GLN A 217 0.67 -2.34 -7.02
CA GLN A 217 1.21 -2.53 -5.67
C GLN A 217 1.30 -1.19 -4.94
N LEU A 218 0.97 -1.21 -3.65
CA LEU A 218 0.97 -0.02 -2.81
C LEU A 218 2.13 -0.02 -1.83
N SER A 219 2.79 1.13 -1.74
CA SER A 219 3.81 1.36 -0.73
C SER A 219 3.25 1.25 0.71
N ALA A 220 4.17 1.22 1.68
CA ALA A 220 3.83 1.64 3.04
C ALA A 220 3.41 3.12 3.06
N TYR A 221 2.72 3.55 4.12
CA TYR A 221 2.38 4.97 4.28
C TYR A 221 3.65 5.82 4.43
N SER A 222 3.59 7.05 3.92
CA SER A 222 4.48 8.14 4.30
C SER A 222 4.46 8.40 5.81
N ASN A 223 5.31 9.34 6.26
CA ASN A 223 5.06 10.00 7.54
C ASN A 223 3.65 10.63 7.56
N ALA A 224 3.08 10.77 8.75
CA ALA A 224 1.77 11.38 8.94
C ALA A 224 1.89 12.89 9.21
N VAL A 225 0.95 13.66 8.69
CA VAL A 225 0.81 15.09 9.01
C VAL A 225 -0.54 15.34 9.67
N ALA A 226 -0.50 15.96 10.85
CA ALA A 226 -1.71 16.38 11.55
C ALA A 226 -2.05 17.83 11.19
N VAL A 227 -3.31 18.07 10.83
CA VAL A 227 -3.83 19.41 10.50
C VAL A 227 -5.11 19.62 11.29
N THR A 228 -5.15 20.66 12.11
CA THR A 228 -6.39 21.04 12.80
C THR A 228 -7.20 21.94 11.88
N GLY A 229 -8.39 21.46 11.55
CA GLY A 229 -9.33 22.15 10.69
C GLY A 229 -10.62 22.48 11.43
N THR A 230 -11.20 23.62 11.12
CA THR A 230 -12.64 23.81 11.32
C THR A 230 -13.36 22.86 10.37
N GLY A 231 -14.35 22.11 10.88
CA GLY A 231 -15.27 21.29 10.07
C GLY A 231 -15.68 22.02 8.78
N GLY A 232 -15.79 21.31 7.66
CA GLY A 232 -16.31 21.87 6.41
C GLY A 232 -17.54 22.75 6.68
N SER A 233 -17.64 23.88 5.98
CA SER A 233 -18.60 24.97 6.25
C SER A 233 -19.95 24.48 6.79
N GLU A 234 -20.27 24.82 8.04
CA GLU A 234 -21.61 24.63 8.59
C GLU A 234 -22.59 25.50 7.79
N LYS A 235 -23.41 24.88 6.94
CA LYS A 235 -24.50 25.60 6.26
C LYS A 235 -25.71 25.60 7.18
N ARG A 236 -26.15 26.79 7.61
CA ARG A 236 -27.43 26.95 8.30
C ARG A 236 -28.55 26.54 7.34
N LEU A 237 -29.14 25.36 7.56
CA LEU A 237 -30.24 24.83 6.74
C LEU A 237 -31.60 25.46 7.08
N ALA A 238 -31.75 25.98 8.30
CA ALA A 238 -32.92 26.73 8.75
C ALA A 238 -32.56 27.65 9.93
N ASP A 239 -33.33 28.73 10.13
CA ASP A 239 -33.26 29.56 11.33
C ASP A 239 -34.34 29.21 12.35
N SER A 240 -34.34 29.89 13.50
CA SER A 240 -35.30 29.66 14.59
C SER A 240 -36.76 29.89 14.20
N ASN A 241 -37.03 30.44 13.01
CA ASN A 241 -38.34 30.72 12.48
C ASN A 241 -38.72 29.79 11.32
N ASN A 242 -37.97 28.71 11.07
CA ASN A 242 -38.12 27.83 9.90
C ASN A 242 -38.06 28.59 8.55
N HIS A 243 -37.36 29.73 8.50
CA HIS A 243 -37.12 30.37 7.21
C HIS A 243 -35.99 29.61 6.51
N GLU A 244 -36.33 28.95 5.40
CA GLU A 244 -35.35 28.48 4.42
C GLU A 244 -34.62 29.72 3.94
N SER A 245 -33.40 29.96 4.44
CA SER A 245 -32.63 31.14 4.06
C SER A 245 -32.26 31.02 2.59
N GLY A 246 -33.01 31.74 1.74
CA GLY A 246 -32.70 32.00 0.33
C GLY A 246 -32.13 30.79 -0.41
N LEU A 247 -32.96 29.78 -0.65
CA LEU A 247 -32.58 28.68 -1.54
C LEU A 247 -32.65 29.18 -2.98
N GLU A 248 -31.55 29.75 -3.49
CA GLU A 248 -31.20 29.46 -4.88
C GLU A 248 -31.08 27.92 -4.98
N PRO A 249 -31.68 27.27 -5.98
CA PRO A 249 -31.73 25.82 -6.05
C PRO A 249 -30.32 25.25 -6.21
N PHE A 250 -29.73 24.86 -5.08
CA PHE A 250 -28.60 23.94 -5.10
C PHE A 250 -29.17 22.57 -5.44
N ALA A 251 -29.16 22.24 -6.73
CA ALA A 251 -29.22 20.85 -7.13
C ALA A 251 -28.04 20.15 -6.43
N LEU A 252 -28.32 19.18 -5.56
CA LEU A 252 -27.32 18.28 -5.00
C LEU A 252 -26.81 17.36 -6.13
N ILE A 253 -26.08 17.93 -7.09
CA ILE A 253 -25.35 17.17 -8.10
C ILE A 253 -23.94 17.03 -7.55
N GLY A 254 -23.72 15.96 -6.80
CA GLY A 254 -22.44 15.63 -6.21
C GLY A 254 -22.40 14.16 -5.80
N ASN A 255 -21.28 13.50 -6.08
CA ASN A 255 -21.05 12.11 -5.68
C ASN A 255 -20.77 12.08 -4.17
N PHE A 256 -21.79 11.74 -3.38
CA PHE A 256 -21.67 11.67 -1.93
C PHE A 256 -20.96 10.37 -1.51
N PRO A 257 -19.90 10.42 -0.68
CA PRO A 257 -19.28 9.20 -0.17
C PRO A 257 -20.28 8.41 0.70
N LYS A 258 -20.09 7.08 0.77
CA LYS A 258 -20.99 6.03 1.32
C LYS A 258 -21.54 6.20 2.76
N ARG A 259 -21.34 7.35 3.41
CA ARG A 259 -21.87 7.69 4.75
C ARG A 259 -22.39 9.11 4.81
N SER A 260 -23.08 9.55 3.78
CA SER A 260 -23.72 10.87 3.77
C SER A 260 -25.11 10.77 4.39
N ILE A 261 -25.39 11.56 5.42
CA ILE A 261 -26.72 11.68 6.01
C ILE A 261 -27.47 12.72 5.18
N ILE A 262 -28.49 12.29 4.44
CA ILE A 262 -29.45 13.19 3.80
C ILE A 262 -30.58 13.42 4.82
N VAL A 263 -30.70 14.65 5.32
CA VAL A 263 -31.81 15.05 6.18
C VAL A 263 -32.89 15.65 5.28
N PHE A 264 -34.00 14.94 5.09
CA PHE A 264 -35.20 15.52 4.48
C PHE A 264 -35.90 16.41 5.51
N LEU A 265 -36.03 17.70 5.22
CA LEU A 265 -36.96 18.59 5.89
C LEU A 265 -38.25 18.59 5.09
N GLU A 266 -39.21 17.72 5.44
CA GLU A 266 -40.56 17.84 4.89
C GLU A 266 -41.34 18.92 5.65
N LYS A 267 -41.75 19.96 4.92
CA LYS A 267 -42.84 20.85 5.34
C LYS A 267 -44.09 20.00 5.53
N VAL A 268 -44.54 19.82 6.77
CA VAL A 268 -45.91 19.37 7.05
C VAL A 268 -46.84 20.52 6.67
N MET A 269 -47.29 20.57 5.42
CA MET A 269 -48.57 21.20 5.11
C MET A 269 -49.65 20.17 5.44
N CYS A 270 -50.46 20.49 6.45
CA CYS A 270 -51.62 19.69 6.85
C CYS A 270 -52.44 19.31 5.62
N PHE A 271 -52.65 18.01 5.38
CA PHE A 271 -53.93 17.32 5.19
C PHE A 271 -53.68 15.93 4.58
N SER A 272 -53.56 14.91 5.44
CA SER A 272 -53.90 13.48 5.28
C SER A 272 -53.03 12.66 6.22
N GLN A 273 -53.61 11.62 6.83
CA GLN A 273 -53.13 11.01 8.07
C GLN A 273 -51.85 10.17 7.88
N PHE A 274 -50.76 10.60 8.52
CA PHE A 274 -49.78 9.70 9.13
C PHE A 274 -49.50 10.19 10.56
N THR A 275 -49.67 9.31 11.55
CA THR A 275 -49.39 9.64 12.95
C THR A 275 -47.89 9.51 13.23
N ILE A 276 -47.21 10.65 13.34
CA ILE A 276 -45.92 10.75 14.03
C ILE A 276 -46.21 11.26 15.44
N SER A 277 -46.09 10.38 16.44
CA SER A 277 -46.30 10.78 17.83
C SER A 277 -45.05 11.43 18.42
N LYS A 278 -45.27 12.57 19.08
CA LYS A 278 -44.28 13.35 19.81
C LYS A 278 -43.98 12.66 21.15
N ALA A 279 -42.80 12.06 21.31
CA ALA A 279 -42.36 11.57 22.62
C ALA A 279 -41.78 12.74 23.45
N ASN A 280 -42.65 13.39 24.24
CA ASN A 280 -42.39 14.28 25.38
C ASN A 280 -41.44 15.50 25.26
N LYS A 281 -41.89 16.63 25.81
CA LYS A 281 -41.27 17.98 25.75
C LYS A 281 -39.97 18.18 26.55
N SER A 282 -39.16 17.15 26.85
CA SER A 282 -37.97 17.35 27.70
C SER A 282 -36.68 16.63 27.31
N GLN A 283 -36.57 16.04 26.12
CA GLN A 283 -35.28 15.48 25.68
C GLN A 283 -34.94 15.88 24.23
N SER A 284 -33.76 16.48 24.09
CA SER A 284 -33.20 16.97 22.83
C SER A 284 -32.50 15.85 22.07
N TRP A 285 -33.21 15.09 21.24
CA TRP A 285 -32.57 14.30 20.19
C TRP A 285 -33.54 13.92 19.06
N TRP A 286 -32.99 13.78 17.86
CA TRP A 286 -33.67 13.33 16.64
C TRP A 286 -33.24 11.89 16.33
N ARG A 287 -34.16 11.09 15.77
CA ARG A 287 -33.89 9.71 15.34
C ARG A 287 -33.56 9.68 13.85
N VAL A 288 -32.39 9.16 13.49
CA VAL A 288 -32.00 8.90 12.09
C VAL A 288 -32.71 7.64 11.61
N ILE A 289 -33.44 7.72 10.48
CA ILE A 289 -33.93 6.54 9.77
C ILE A 289 -32.85 6.16 8.74
N ASN A 290 -32.36 4.93 8.87
CA ASN A 290 -31.36 4.37 7.98
C ASN A 290 -32.08 3.88 6.71
N VAL A 291 -31.84 4.52 5.56
CA VAL A 291 -32.36 4.02 4.28
C VAL A 291 -31.38 2.95 3.79
N ARG A 292 -31.82 1.68 3.77
CA ARG A 292 -31.08 0.61 3.08
C ARG A 292 -31.23 0.80 1.58
N GLU A 293 -30.14 0.54 0.88
CA GLU A 293 -30.02 0.59 -0.58
C GLU A 293 -31.06 -0.32 -1.28
N ASN A 294 -31.45 0.14 -2.48
CA ASN A 294 -32.20 -0.55 -3.54
C ASN A 294 -33.73 -0.47 -3.51
N THR A 295 -34.27 0.55 -4.20
CA THR A 295 -35.31 0.30 -5.21
C THR A 295 -35.40 1.50 -6.16
N GLU A 296 -35.12 1.26 -7.44
CA GLU A 296 -35.43 2.17 -8.54
C GLU A 296 -36.95 2.22 -8.74
N CYS A 297 -37.54 3.41 -8.81
CA CYS A 297 -38.90 3.59 -9.35
C CYS A 297 -38.85 4.64 -10.47
N PHE A 298 -38.99 4.15 -11.71
CA PHE A 298 -39.35 4.93 -12.89
C PHE A 298 -40.85 5.29 -12.83
N GLY A 299 -41.19 6.51 -13.26
CA GLY A 299 -42.43 6.84 -13.97
C GLY A 299 -43.80 6.56 -13.32
N THR A 300 -44.43 7.63 -12.84
CA THR A 300 -45.85 8.02 -12.98
C THR A 300 -47.00 7.00 -12.77
N LEU A 301 -47.83 7.31 -11.76
CA LEU A 301 -49.26 7.02 -11.56
C LEU A 301 -49.70 5.64 -11.03
N CYS A 302 -50.12 5.64 -9.76
CA CYS A 302 -51.31 4.90 -9.34
C CYS A 302 -52.29 5.89 -8.69
N GLN A 303 -53.41 6.13 -9.36
CA GLN A 303 -54.60 6.82 -8.86
C GLN A 303 -55.77 5.85 -9.05
N GLN A 304 -56.69 5.76 -8.08
CA GLN A 304 -58.11 5.77 -8.41
C GLN A 304 -58.99 6.28 -7.26
N ASP A 305 -59.91 7.16 -7.66
CA ASP A 305 -60.89 7.92 -6.89
C ASP A 305 -62.09 7.10 -6.36
N GLN A 306 -62.92 7.75 -5.52
CA GLN A 306 -64.40 7.76 -5.38
C GLN A 306 -64.73 8.02 -3.88
N ASP A 307 -65.58 8.97 -3.42
CA ASP A 307 -66.88 9.42 -3.91
C ASP A 307 -67.28 10.84 -3.42
N SER A 308 -68.26 11.40 -4.15
CA SER A 308 -68.96 12.69 -4.03
C SER A 308 -69.87 12.89 -2.80
N ILE A 309 -70.16 14.17 -2.45
CA ILE A 309 -71.52 14.78 -2.38
C ILE A 309 -71.42 16.29 -2.08
N SER A 310 -72.20 17.10 -2.82
CA SER A 310 -72.50 18.51 -2.55
C SER A 310 -73.80 18.69 -1.75
N THR A 311 -73.76 19.58 -0.76
CA THR A 311 -74.82 20.31 -0.02
C THR A 311 -76.31 19.89 -0.14
N VAL A 312 -76.94 19.49 0.98
CA VAL A 312 -77.71 20.33 1.94
C VAL A 312 -77.44 19.81 3.35
#